data_AF-W8PKE9-F1
#
_entry.id   AF-W8PKE9-F1
#
_cell.length_a   1.000
_cell.length_b   1.000
_cell.length_c   1.000
_cell.angle_alpha   90.00
_cell.angle_beta   90.00
_cell.angle_gamma   90.00
#
_symmetry.space_group_name_H-M   'P 1'
#
loop_
_entity.id
_entity.type
_entity.pdbx_description
1 polymer ?
#
loop_
_entity_poly.entity_id
_entity_poly.type
_entity_poly.pdbx_seq_one_letter_code
_entity_poly.pdbx_strand_id
1 'polypeptide(L)'
;MKKHCLFALVTIMLFLFTLPISTATPYWAKPGVYIEYTAKRYNPYIESQVNRGIKPELVTTASLLYFRNGTYYWVDCHNDTLIKFKILTERGEYLTMGVLLNLKNVTIKFEAQNGTQISAFWNSADVISTSKRVLADGKVSVKVKLRSLRIFGEYRIRKKDGMVFGMNGTPYGHTFIWMENVSPNITLVTFPMYNWSATVKSVSPDNQRGLITYYGLFQPPIVTVAVIGPPFKIPGKIEFTTVTPDSLRYDPSTGLVLNIGSVGVALVPDLAAIGIPFASFTDEYYQFKVQNEQENNYLYPTGLVFYDTNAEFQKVQEIPFSKARTIWKYVFWTSIVFLSFVVLKRSFGWPK
;
A
#
# COMPACT_ATOMS: atom_id res chain seq x y z
N MET A 1 -47.12 -28.24 7.46
CA MET A 1 -46.41 -27.18 6.70
C MET A 1 -45.71 -26.13 7.58
N LYS A 2 -46.41 -25.40 8.47
CA LYS A 2 -45.81 -24.28 9.25
C LYS A 2 -44.61 -24.68 10.14
N LYS A 3 -44.60 -25.88 10.73
CA LYS A 3 -43.49 -26.37 11.57
C LYS A 3 -42.19 -26.66 10.79
N HIS A 4 -42.30 -27.10 9.53
CA HIS A 4 -41.13 -27.36 8.68
C HIS A 4 -40.50 -26.08 8.14
N CYS A 5 -41.29 -25.02 7.89
CA CYS A 5 -40.77 -23.69 7.57
C CYS A 5 -39.97 -23.09 8.73
N LEU A 6 -40.49 -23.19 9.96
CA LEU A 6 -39.79 -22.64 11.14
C LEU A 6 -38.47 -23.37 11.40
N PHE A 7 -38.47 -24.71 11.27
CA PHE A 7 -37.25 -25.50 11.40
C PHE A 7 -36.22 -25.15 10.31
N ALA A 8 -36.63 -25.05 9.04
CA ALA A 8 -35.74 -24.63 7.96
C ALA A 8 -35.17 -23.22 8.18
N LEU A 9 -35.97 -22.27 8.67
CA LEU A 9 -35.54 -20.90 8.95
C LEU A 9 -34.51 -20.85 10.10
N VAL A 10 -34.75 -21.61 11.17
CA VAL A 10 -33.82 -21.71 12.32
C VAL A 10 -32.51 -22.38 11.90
N THR A 11 -32.56 -23.44 11.08
CA THR A 11 -31.36 -24.11 10.56
C THR A 11 -30.56 -23.21 9.61
N ILE A 12 -31.24 -22.43 8.76
CA ILE A 12 -30.59 -21.42 7.90
C ILE A 12 -29.95 -20.32 8.75
N MET A 13 -30.64 -19.81 9.78
CA MET A 13 -30.04 -18.83 10.70
C MET A 13 -28.83 -19.40 11.44
N LEU A 14 -28.90 -20.63 11.96
CA LEU A 14 -27.77 -21.30 12.61
C LEU A 14 -26.60 -21.48 11.64
N PHE A 15 -26.85 -21.87 10.40
CA PHE A 15 -25.82 -21.95 9.37
C PHE A 15 -25.19 -20.58 9.05
N LEU A 16 -26.00 -19.52 8.98
CA LEU A 16 -25.54 -18.15 8.77
C LEU A 16 -24.73 -17.60 9.97
N PHE A 17 -25.04 -18.02 11.20
CA PHE A 17 -24.28 -17.68 12.41
C PHE A 17 -22.98 -18.48 12.58
N THR A 18 -22.87 -19.65 11.94
CA THR A 18 -21.62 -20.44 11.91
C THR A 18 -20.70 -20.11 10.75
N LEU A 19 -21.08 -19.19 9.86
CA LEU A 19 -20.17 -18.73 8.81
C LEU A 19 -18.94 -18.11 9.48
N PRO A 20 -17.72 -18.53 9.09
CA PRO A 20 -16.51 -17.96 9.65
C PRO A 20 -16.59 -16.44 9.45
N ILE A 21 -16.44 -15.71 10.56
CA ILE A 21 -16.28 -14.26 10.53
C ILE A 21 -15.11 -14.02 9.57
N SER A 22 -15.40 -13.40 8.41
CA SER A 22 -14.41 -13.14 7.38
C SER A 22 -13.23 -12.43 8.04
N THR A 23 -12.08 -13.10 8.11
CA THR A 23 -10.87 -12.49 8.65
C THR A 23 -10.28 -11.63 7.55
N ALA A 24 -9.99 -10.36 7.83
CA ALA A 24 -9.28 -9.47 6.90
C ALA A 24 -7.83 -9.91 6.59
N THR A 25 -7.38 -11.04 7.15
CA THR A 25 -6.07 -11.64 6.88
C THR A 25 -6.21 -12.57 5.68
N PRO A 26 -5.46 -12.32 4.60
CA PRO A 26 -5.54 -13.16 3.41
C PRO A 26 -5.01 -14.55 3.70
N TYR A 27 -5.50 -15.55 2.97
CA TYR A 27 -5.15 -16.97 3.17
C TYR A 27 -3.64 -17.25 3.05
N TRP A 28 -2.88 -16.39 2.35
CA TRP A 28 -1.43 -16.53 2.17
C TRP A 28 -0.63 -15.96 3.33
N ALA A 29 -1.22 -15.19 4.25
CA ALA A 29 -0.52 -14.56 5.36
C ALA A 29 -0.26 -15.55 6.51
N LYS A 30 0.77 -16.39 6.35
CA LYS A 30 1.24 -17.39 7.31
C LYS A 30 2.69 -17.13 7.76
N PRO A 31 3.10 -17.57 8.96
CA PRO A 31 4.49 -17.45 9.41
C PRO A 31 5.50 -17.95 8.36
N GLY A 32 6.58 -17.18 8.18
CA GLY A 32 7.61 -17.44 7.17
C GLY A 32 7.38 -16.73 5.83
N VAL A 33 6.16 -16.30 5.53
CA VAL A 33 5.88 -15.52 4.30
C VAL A 33 6.48 -14.12 4.40
N TYR A 34 7.05 -13.65 3.29
CA TYR A 34 7.54 -12.29 3.16
C TYR A 34 7.00 -11.61 1.90
N ILE A 35 6.83 -10.30 1.99
CA ILE A 35 6.52 -9.40 0.87
C ILE A 35 7.65 -8.37 0.80
N GLU A 36 8.20 -8.15 -0.38
CA GLU A 36 9.31 -7.24 -0.62
C GLU A 36 8.93 -6.15 -1.62
N TYR A 37 9.29 -4.92 -1.31
CA TYR A 37 9.09 -3.75 -2.14
C TYR A 37 10.43 -3.05 -2.40
N THR A 38 10.54 -2.38 -3.55
CA THR A 38 11.73 -1.64 -3.92
C THR A 38 11.38 -0.26 -4.51
N ALA A 39 12.29 0.68 -4.36
CA ALA A 39 12.37 1.89 -5.18
C ALA A 39 13.78 1.94 -5.80
N LYS A 40 13.86 1.81 -7.13
CA LYS A 40 15.12 1.68 -7.85
C LYS A 40 15.70 3.01 -8.28
N ARG A 41 17.03 3.08 -8.24
CA ARG A 41 17.78 4.19 -8.83
C ARG A 41 17.83 4.03 -10.35
N TYR A 42 17.70 5.15 -11.07
CA TYR A 42 17.82 5.16 -12.52
C TYR A 42 18.56 6.41 -12.99
N ASN A 43 19.79 6.25 -13.48
CA ASN A 43 20.65 7.38 -13.84
C ASN A 43 20.05 8.32 -14.90
N PRO A 44 19.36 7.84 -15.97
CA PRO A 44 18.72 8.74 -16.92
C PRO A 44 17.64 9.64 -16.28
N TYR A 45 16.95 9.15 -15.24
CA TYR A 45 16.04 10.00 -14.47
C TYR A 45 16.80 11.12 -13.76
N ILE A 46 17.89 10.77 -13.05
CA ILE A 46 18.71 11.74 -12.32
C ILE A 46 19.27 12.80 -13.27
N GLU A 47 19.84 12.39 -14.41
CA GLU A 47 20.34 13.30 -15.44
C GLU A 47 19.24 14.24 -15.94
N SER A 48 18.03 13.72 -16.17
CA SER A 48 16.87 14.53 -16.57
C SER A 48 16.49 15.57 -15.50
N GLN A 49 16.56 15.22 -14.21
CA GLN A 49 16.28 16.16 -13.12
C GLN A 49 17.39 17.21 -12.95
N VAL A 50 18.65 16.83 -13.12
CA VAL A 50 19.79 17.75 -13.11
C VAL A 50 19.71 18.76 -14.26
N ASN A 51 19.34 18.30 -15.45
CA ASN A 51 19.11 19.17 -16.61
C ASN A 51 17.95 20.16 -16.37
N ARG A 52 17.01 19.83 -15.48
CA ARG A 52 15.94 20.74 -15.02
C ARG A 52 16.37 21.66 -13.86
N GLY A 53 17.64 21.66 -13.48
CA GLY A 53 18.20 22.49 -12.41
C GLY A 53 18.03 21.92 -11.01
N ILE A 54 17.56 20.67 -10.85
CA ILE A 54 17.50 20.02 -9.54
C ILE A 54 18.88 19.52 -9.16
N LYS A 55 19.33 19.85 -7.96
CA LYS A 55 20.63 19.37 -7.48
C LYS A 55 20.60 17.85 -7.27
N PRO A 56 21.63 17.09 -7.69
CA PRO A 56 21.65 15.63 -7.57
C PRO A 56 21.38 15.11 -6.16
N GLU A 57 21.84 15.82 -5.12
CA GLU A 57 21.64 15.46 -3.72
C GLU A 57 20.19 15.59 -3.22
N LEU A 58 19.30 16.19 -4.01
CA LEU A 58 17.86 16.26 -3.73
C LEU A 58 17.08 15.13 -4.40
N VAL A 59 17.70 14.41 -5.35
CA VAL A 59 17.09 13.25 -5.99
C VAL A 59 17.38 12.03 -5.11
N THR A 60 16.32 11.41 -4.61
CA THR A 60 16.38 10.30 -3.65
C THR A 60 15.35 9.24 -4.02
N THR A 61 15.70 7.98 -3.82
CA THR A 61 14.75 6.87 -3.92
C THR A 61 13.91 6.73 -2.66
N ALA A 62 14.44 7.20 -1.52
CA ALA A 62 13.73 7.27 -0.25
C ALA A 62 14.17 8.47 0.58
N SER A 63 13.22 9.10 1.26
CA SER A 63 13.45 10.13 2.27
C SER A 63 12.56 9.85 3.48
N LEU A 64 13.17 9.57 4.63
CA LEU A 64 12.48 9.05 5.81
C LEU A 64 12.75 9.95 7.02
N LEU A 65 11.74 10.13 7.86
CA LEU A 65 11.93 10.63 9.21
C LEU A 65 11.86 9.46 10.18
N TYR A 66 12.98 9.11 10.79
CA TYR A 66 13.10 8.01 11.75
C TYR A 66 13.24 8.54 13.17
N PHE A 67 12.31 8.19 14.05
CA PHE A 67 12.33 8.52 15.47
C PHE A 67 12.88 7.35 16.27
N ARG A 68 14.00 7.58 16.95
CA ARG A 68 14.64 6.58 17.80
C ARG A 68 15.28 7.24 19.01
N ASN A 69 15.05 6.67 20.19
CA ASN A 69 15.65 7.13 21.46
C ASN A 69 15.50 8.65 21.67
N GLY A 70 14.31 9.20 21.39
CA GLY A 70 14.01 10.63 21.58
C GLY A 70 14.57 11.55 20.49
N THR A 71 15.26 11.03 19.48
CA THR A 71 15.89 11.82 18.41
C THR A 71 15.24 11.52 17.06
N TYR A 72 15.03 12.57 16.28
CA TYR A 72 14.61 12.47 14.89
C TYR A 72 15.82 12.47 13.96
N TYR A 73 15.88 11.45 13.11
CA TYR A 73 16.88 11.27 12.08
C TYR A 73 16.21 11.39 10.71
N TRP A 74 16.62 12.38 9.93
CA TRP A 74 16.28 12.47 8.53
C TRP A 74 17.22 11.55 7.74
N VAL A 75 16.68 10.59 7.01
CA VAL A 75 17.43 9.56 6.30
C VAL A 75 17.10 9.64 4.82
N ASP A 76 18.06 10.11 4.02
CA ASP A 76 17.95 10.20 2.56
C ASP A 76 18.73 9.05 1.91
N CYS A 77 18.09 8.30 1.01
CA CYS A 77 18.70 7.23 0.23
C CYS A 77 18.89 7.68 -1.22
N HIS A 78 20.13 7.65 -1.71
CA HIS A 78 20.48 8.10 -3.07
C HIS A 78 20.72 6.93 -4.03
N ASN A 79 20.36 5.71 -3.65
CA ASN A 79 20.46 4.52 -4.49
C ASN A 79 19.30 3.57 -4.17
N ASP A 80 19.30 2.33 -4.66
CA ASP A 80 18.22 1.37 -4.41
C ASP A 80 17.79 1.30 -2.94
N THR A 81 16.48 1.43 -2.73
CA THR A 81 15.80 1.21 -1.45
C THR A 81 15.02 -0.09 -1.54
N LEU A 82 15.18 -0.98 -0.56
CA LEU A 82 14.48 -2.25 -0.48
C LEU A 82 13.86 -2.41 0.91
N ILE A 83 12.59 -2.81 0.96
CA ILE A 83 11.84 -3.01 2.20
C ILE A 83 11.23 -4.40 2.17
N LYS A 84 11.55 -5.20 3.18
CA LYS A 84 11.04 -6.55 3.34
C LYS A 84 10.18 -6.63 4.59
N PHE A 85 8.92 -7.04 4.42
CA PHE A 85 8.01 -7.39 5.50
C PHE A 85 7.94 -8.90 5.60
N LYS A 86 8.12 -9.47 6.79
CA LYS A 86 8.06 -10.92 7.02
C LYS A 86 7.14 -11.24 8.18
N ILE A 87 6.25 -12.20 8.01
CA ILE A 87 5.44 -12.75 9.10
C ILE A 87 6.37 -13.65 9.92
N LEU A 88 6.69 -13.24 11.15
CA LEU A 88 7.61 -13.96 12.02
C LEU A 88 6.89 -15.10 12.76
N THR A 89 5.77 -14.77 13.40
CA THR A 89 4.98 -15.71 14.19
C THR A 89 3.51 -15.34 14.16
N GLU A 90 2.64 -16.31 14.44
CA GLU A 90 1.21 -16.10 14.67
C GLU A 90 0.87 -16.50 16.10
N ARG A 91 0.16 -15.64 16.84
CA ARG A 91 -0.27 -15.91 18.23
C ARG A 91 -1.66 -15.33 18.47
N GLY A 92 -2.65 -16.20 18.69
CA GLY A 92 -4.03 -15.80 18.93
C GLY A 92 -4.55 -14.94 17.78
N GLU A 93 -5.02 -13.73 18.10
CA GLU A 93 -5.61 -12.77 17.16
C GLU A 93 -4.58 -11.94 16.38
N TYR A 94 -3.28 -12.18 16.54
CA TYR A 94 -2.22 -11.33 15.97
C TYR A 94 -1.17 -12.10 15.16
N LEU A 95 -0.70 -11.46 14.10
CA LEU A 95 0.54 -11.76 13.40
C LEU A 95 1.65 -10.83 13.93
N THR A 96 2.79 -11.39 14.30
CA THR A 96 4.01 -10.59 14.56
C THR A 96 4.77 -10.46 13.25
N MET A 97 5.07 -9.22 12.89
CA MET A 97 5.71 -8.85 11.65
C MET A 97 7.12 -8.33 11.94
N GLY A 98 8.08 -8.70 11.10
CA GLY A 98 9.41 -8.10 11.04
C GLY A 98 9.54 -7.25 9.79
N VAL A 99 10.10 -6.05 9.93
CA VAL A 99 10.45 -5.18 8.80
C VAL A 99 11.96 -5.04 8.73
N LEU A 100 12.49 -5.14 7.52
CA LEU A 100 13.88 -4.80 7.22
C LEU A 100 13.93 -3.81 6.07
N LEU A 101 14.42 -2.60 6.33
CA LEU A 101 14.76 -1.61 5.32
C LEU A 101 16.26 -1.73 5.03
N ASN A 102 16.61 -1.97 3.78
CA ASN A 102 17.98 -1.95 3.29
C ASN A 102 18.13 -0.76 2.34
N LEU A 103 18.94 0.21 2.75
CA LEU A 103 19.17 1.47 2.04
C LEU A 103 20.64 1.54 1.62
N LYS A 104 20.91 2.03 0.40
CA LYS A 104 22.26 2.15 -0.16
C LYS A 104 22.59 3.62 -0.44
N ASN A 105 23.85 4.01 -0.20
CA ASN A 105 24.32 5.40 -0.35
C ASN A 105 23.43 6.39 0.40
N VAL A 106 23.57 6.41 1.72
CA VAL A 106 22.62 7.06 2.63
C VAL A 106 23.23 8.31 3.27
N THR A 107 22.43 9.36 3.38
CA THR A 107 22.76 10.53 4.18
C THR A 107 21.80 10.61 5.37
N ILE A 108 22.33 10.54 6.59
CA ILE A 108 21.58 10.77 7.82
C ILE A 108 21.83 12.21 8.29
N LYS A 109 20.78 12.95 8.65
CA LYS A 109 20.85 14.30 9.23
C LYS A 109 20.04 14.37 10.52
N PHE A 110 20.58 14.96 11.57
CA PHE A 110 19.87 15.17 12.82
C PHE A 110 20.47 16.32 13.62
N GLU A 111 19.75 16.76 14.64
CA GLU A 111 20.20 17.79 15.58
C GLU A 111 20.34 17.17 16.97
N ALA A 112 21.40 17.52 17.68
CA ALA A 112 21.64 17.08 19.04
C ALA A 112 22.12 18.27 19.89
N GLN A 113 21.96 18.19 21.21
CA GLN A 113 22.59 19.16 22.10
C GLN A 113 24.11 18.98 22.05
N ASN A 114 24.85 20.09 22.20
CA ASN A 114 26.30 20.01 22.19
C ASN A 114 26.79 19.14 23.36
N GLY A 115 27.72 18.22 23.08
CA GLY A 115 28.22 17.25 24.07
C GLY A 115 27.31 16.04 24.31
N THR A 116 26.13 15.93 23.70
CA THR A 116 25.30 14.72 23.82
C THR A 116 25.94 13.54 23.08
N GLN A 117 26.04 12.40 23.76
CA GLN A 117 26.47 11.16 23.14
C GLN A 117 25.40 10.68 22.16
N ILE A 118 25.80 10.58 20.89
CA ILE A 118 24.89 10.15 19.81
C ILE A 118 24.88 8.62 19.80
N SER A 119 23.71 8.03 20.06
CA SER A 119 23.51 6.58 19.92
C SER A 119 23.46 6.23 18.42
N ALA A 120 24.60 5.89 17.84
CA ALA A 120 24.66 5.40 16.46
C ALA A 120 23.83 4.11 16.33
N PHE A 121 22.92 4.09 15.36
CA PHE A 121 22.17 2.88 14.98
C PHE A 121 22.64 2.26 13.67
N TRP A 122 23.67 2.86 13.08
CA TRP A 122 24.34 2.40 11.87
C TRP A 122 25.67 1.73 12.22
N ASN A 123 26.17 0.92 11.30
CA ASN A 123 27.47 0.30 11.41
C ASN A 123 28.58 1.33 11.14
N SER A 124 29.62 1.37 11.98
CA SER A 124 30.76 2.27 11.80
C SER A 124 31.57 1.96 10.54
N ALA A 125 31.63 0.70 10.10
CA ALA A 125 32.33 0.29 8.88
C ALA A 125 31.67 0.85 7.59
N ASP A 126 30.38 1.17 7.65
CA ASP A 126 29.64 1.77 6.56
C ASP A 126 29.83 3.29 6.48
N VAL A 127 30.40 3.94 7.49
CA VAL A 127 30.59 5.40 7.52
C VAL A 127 31.62 5.83 6.47
N ILE A 128 31.20 6.70 5.57
CA ILE A 128 32.06 7.34 4.57
C ILE A 128 32.59 8.66 5.13
N SER A 129 31.70 9.47 5.72
CA SER A 129 32.09 10.75 6.32
C SER A 129 31.08 11.22 7.35
N THR A 130 31.54 12.07 8.27
CA THR A 130 30.71 12.76 9.26
C THR A 130 31.08 14.23 9.27
N SER A 131 30.08 15.10 9.23
CA SER A 131 30.24 16.55 9.39
C SER A 131 29.35 17.05 10.51
N LYS A 132 29.87 17.98 11.31
CA LYS A 132 29.16 18.63 12.41
C LYS A 132 29.19 20.13 12.20
N ARG A 133 28.07 20.81 12.45
CA ARG A 133 27.95 22.27 12.41
C ARG A 133 27.20 22.73 13.65
N VAL A 134 27.81 23.64 14.41
CA VAL A 134 27.13 24.31 15.52
C VAL A 134 26.12 25.31 14.95
N LEU A 135 24.89 25.26 15.43
CA LEU A 135 23.79 26.14 15.06
C LEU A 135 23.76 27.36 15.99
N ALA A 136 23.06 28.41 15.56
CA ALA A 136 22.96 29.66 16.32
C ALA A 136 22.30 29.48 17.71
N ASP A 137 21.47 28.45 17.87
CA ASP A 137 20.81 28.10 19.12
C ASP A 137 21.66 27.19 20.05
N GLY A 138 22.94 26.98 19.72
CA GLY A 138 23.86 26.14 20.48
C GLY A 138 23.73 24.63 20.22
N LYS A 139 22.74 24.18 19.43
CA LYS A 139 22.64 22.78 19.00
C LYS A 139 23.70 22.45 17.97
N VAL A 140 23.95 21.16 17.78
CA VAL A 140 24.83 20.64 16.74
C VAL A 140 24.00 19.93 15.68
N SER A 141 24.06 20.43 14.45
CA SER A 141 23.58 19.71 13.27
C SER A 141 24.65 18.72 12.84
N VAL A 142 24.27 17.45 12.75
CA VAL A 142 25.15 16.35 12.36
C VAL A 142 24.65 15.76 11.05
N LYS A 143 25.58 15.55 10.13
CA LYS A 143 25.34 14.83 8.88
C LYS A 143 26.34 13.66 8.78
N VAL A 144 25.82 12.47 8.54
CA VAL A 144 26.60 11.23 8.39
C VAL A 144 26.30 10.64 7.02
N LYS A 145 27.32 10.38 6.21
CA LYS A 145 27.20 9.66 4.94
C LYS A 145 27.62 8.21 5.12
N LEU A 146 26.80 7.28 4.63
CA LEU A 146 26.98 5.84 4.78
C LEU A 146 26.97 5.14 3.42
N ARG A 147 27.75 4.07 3.27
CA ARG A 147 27.65 3.13 2.14
C ARG A 147 26.32 2.40 2.15
N SER A 148 25.91 1.92 3.31
CA SER A 148 24.63 1.24 3.50
C SER A 148 24.04 1.51 4.88
N LEU A 149 22.72 1.38 5.00
CA LEU A 149 22.00 1.46 6.26
C LEU A 149 20.95 0.35 6.30
N ARG A 150 20.87 -0.34 7.44
CA ARG A 150 19.83 -1.34 7.70
C ARG A 150 19.01 -0.88 8.90
N ILE A 151 17.71 -0.75 8.73
CA ILE A 151 16.77 -0.46 9.82
C ILE A 151 15.88 -1.69 9.98
N PHE A 152 15.85 -2.22 11.21
CA PHE A 152 15.01 -3.36 11.58
C PHE A 152 14.00 -2.94 12.64
N GLY A 153 12.80 -3.48 12.58
CA GLY A 153 11.79 -3.32 13.61
C GLY A 153 10.75 -4.43 13.56
N GLU A 154 10.02 -4.57 14.65
CA GLU A 154 8.92 -5.51 14.77
C GLU A 154 7.64 -4.77 15.16
N TYR A 155 6.51 -5.31 14.72
CA TYR A 155 5.18 -4.80 15.03
C TYR A 155 4.16 -5.93 14.94
N ARG A 156 2.89 -5.64 15.22
CA ARG A 156 1.80 -6.62 15.17
C ARG A 156 0.70 -6.19 14.23
N ILE A 157 0.10 -7.15 13.54
CA ILE A 157 -1.13 -6.97 12.76
C ILE A 157 -2.22 -7.83 13.38
N ARG A 158 -3.38 -7.23 13.67
CA ARG A 158 -4.54 -7.96 14.16
C ARG A 158 -5.27 -8.63 13.01
N LYS A 159 -5.54 -9.93 13.12
CA LYS A 159 -6.00 -10.74 12.00
C LYS A 159 -7.39 -10.39 11.49
N LYS A 160 -8.29 -10.03 12.41
CA LYS A 160 -9.71 -9.79 12.09
C LYS A 160 -9.92 -8.60 11.14
N ASP A 161 -9.05 -7.59 11.21
CA ASP A 161 -9.27 -6.29 10.57
C ASP A 161 -8.00 -5.61 10.04
N GLY A 162 -6.87 -6.33 9.98
CA GLY A 162 -5.62 -5.80 9.43
C GLY A 162 -5.01 -4.63 10.20
N MET A 163 -5.50 -4.32 11.41
CA MET A 163 -5.03 -3.19 12.20
C MET A 163 -3.59 -3.41 12.70
N VAL A 164 -2.72 -2.45 12.42
CA VAL A 164 -1.32 -2.36 12.79
C VAL A 164 -1.18 -1.79 14.19
N PHE A 165 -0.36 -2.45 15.00
CA PHE A 165 0.01 -2.03 16.34
C PHE A 165 1.52 -2.07 16.52
N GLY A 166 2.07 -1.05 17.16
CA GLY A 166 3.42 -1.13 17.72
C GLY A 166 3.54 -2.25 18.75
N MET A 167 4.76 -2.66 19.07
CA MET A 167 4.99 -3.68 20.11
C MET A 167 4.48 -3.22 21.49
N ASN A 168 4.44 -1.91 21.74
CA ASN A 168 3.84 -1.28 22.92
C ASN A 168 2.29 -1.27 22.92
N GLY A 169 1.63 -1.71 21.84
CA GLY A 169 0.18 -1.73 21.72
C GLY A 169 -0.44 -0.46 21.15
N THR A 170 0.35 0.55 20.76
CA THR A 170 -0.16 1.76 20.09
C THR A 170 -0.71 1.42 18.70
N PRO A 171 -1.94 1.83 18.35
CA PRO A 171 -2.50 1.60 17.02
C PRO A 171 -1.97 2.59 15.99
N TYR A 172 -1.75 2.15 14.75
CA TYR A 172 -1.23 2.99 13.65
C TYR A 172 -2.11 3.01 12.39
N GLY A 173 -3.18 2.20 12.33
CA GLY A 173 -4.08 2.12 11.18
C GLY A 173 -4.07 0.74 10.55
N HIS A 174 -4.53 0.61 9.31
CA HIS A 174 -4.58 -0.66 8.59
C HIS A 174 -3.25 -0.95 7.88
N THR A 175 -2.83 -2.21 7.81
CA THR A 175 -1.61 -2.58 7.08
C THR A 175 -1.70 -2.20 5.61
N PHE A 176 -0.57 -1.82 5.03
CA PHE A 176 -0.41 -1.62 3.58
C PHE A 176 0.24 -2.80 2.86
N ILE A 177 0.35 -3.95 3.51
CA ILE A 177 0.85 -5.15 2.85
C ILE A 177 -0.26 -5.84 2.06
N TRP A 178 -1.49 -5.79 2.58
CA TRP A 178 -2.69 -6.29 1.91
C TRP A 178 -3.91 -5.42 2.20
N MET A 179 -4.89 -5.48 1.32
CA MET A 179 -6.13 -4.72 1.36
C MET A 179 -7.30 -5.64 1.03
N GLU A 180 -8.38 -5.54 1.81
CA GLU A 180 -9.60 -6.31 1.59
C GLU A 180 -10.82 -5.44 1.85
N ASN A 181 -11.78 -5.43 0.90
CA ASN A 181 -13.08 -4.77 1.03
C ASN A 181 -13.03 -3.32 1.56
N VAL A 182 -12.04 -2.55 1.13
CA VAL A 182 -11.85 -1.16 1.57
C VAL A 182 -12.94 -0.27 1.00
N SER A 183 -13.54 0.55 1.86
CA SER A 183 -14.57 1.52 1.48
C SER A 183 -14.16 2.96 1.82
N PRO A 184 -14.76 3.96 1.15
CA PRO A 184 -14.51 5.37 1.48
C PRO A 184 -14.82 5.71 2.95
N ASN A 185 -14.14 6.72 3.47
CA ASN A 185 -14.27 7.26 4.83
C ASN A 185 -13.79 6.33 5.97
N ILE A 186 -13.19 5.18 5.67
CA ILE A 186 -12.49 4.38 6.67
C ILE A 186 -11.15 5.05 7.02
N THR A 187 -10.85 5.17 8.31
CA THR A 187 -9.52 5.57 8.80
C THR A 187 -8.50 4.50 8.45
N LEU A 188 -7.55 4.85 7.59
CA LEU A 188 -6.55 3.92 7.11
C LEU A 188 -5.22 4.10 7.84
N VAL A 189 -4.93 5.32 8.27
CA VAL A 189 -3.67 5.67 8.95
C VAL A 189 -4.00 6.52 10.17
N THR A 190 -3.33 6.24 11.29
CA THR A 190 -3.33 7.12 12.45
C THR A 190 -1.93 7.27 13.01
N PHE A 191 -1.61 8.50 13.41
CA PHE A 191 -0.43 8.80 14.20
C PHE A 191 -0.87 9.39 15.52
N PRO A 192 -1.12 8.55 16.55
CA PRO A 192 -1.66 8.99 17.83
C PRO A 192 -0.80 10.07 18.50
N MET A 193 0.53 9.96 18.36
CA MET A 193 1.49 10.92 18.93
C MET A 193 1.35 12.35 18.38
N TYR A 194 0.71 12.52 17.22
CA TYR A 194 0.49 13.82 16.59
C TYR A 194 -0.99 14.19 16.51
N ASN A 195 -1.87 13.41 17.15
CA ASN A 195 -3.32 13.53 17.02
C ASN A 195 -3.77 13.67 15.55
N TRP A 196 -3.22 12.82 14.69
CA TRP A 196 -3.40 12.91 13.25
C TRP A 196 -3.94 11.59 12.69
N SER A 197 -4.81 11.68 11.68
CA SER A 197 -5.31 10.51 10.96
C SER A 197 -5.64 10.86 9.52
N ALA A 198 -5.60 9.84 8.66
CA ALA A 198 -6.05 9.93 7.28
C ALA A 198 -7.07 8.86 6.95
N THR A 199 -7.98 9.20 6.06
CA THR A 199 -9.10 8.36 5.64
C THR A 199 -9.03 8.05 4.16
N VAL A 200 -9.65 6.95 3.76
CA VAL A 200 -9.87 6.61 2.36
C VAL A 200 -10.77 7.67 1.73
N LYS A 201 -10.24 8.40 0.75
CA LYS A 201 -10.99 9.39 -0.03
C LYS A 201 -11.84 8.71 -1.11
N SER A 202 -11.24 7.77 -1.84
CA SER A 202 -11.89 7.08 -2.94
C SER A 202 -11.24 5.73 -3.21
N VAL A 203 -12.04 4.80 -3.73
CA VAL A 203 -11.60 3.49 -4.19
C VAL A 203 -12.03 3.37 -5.66
N SER A 204 -11.06 3.21 -6.55
CA SER A 204 -11.28 3.30 -7.99
C SER A 204 -10.66 2.09 -8.69
N PRO A 205 -11.46 1.19 -9.31
CA PRO A 205 -10.93 0.09 -10.10
C PRO A 205 -10.50 0.58 -11.50
N ASP A 206 -9.34 0.12 -11.96
CA ASP A 206 -8.91 0.18 -13.36
C ASP A 206 -9.10 -1.21 -13.97
N ASN A 207 -10.13 -1.34 -14.81
CA ASN A 207 -10.50 -2.59 -15.48
C ASN A 207 -9.81 -2.76 -16.85
N GLN A 208 -8.99 -1.80 -17.27
CA GLN A 208 -8.45 -1.74 -18.63
C GLN A 208 -6.95 -1.99 -18.67
N ARG A 209 -6.20 -1.46 -17.69
CA ARG A 209 -4.73 -1.48 -17.72
C ARG A 209 -4.17 -2.37 -16.62
N GLY A 210 -3.26 -3.26 -17.00
CA GLY A 210 -2.48 -4.03 -16.04
C GLY A 210 -1.42 -3.16 -15.38
N LEU A 211 -0.93 -3.58 -14.21
CA LEU A 211 0.14 -2.89 -13.48
C LEU A 211 1.44 -3.67 -13.57
N ILE A 212 2.49 -3.02 -14.06
CA ILE A 212 3.82 -3.61 -14.17
C ILE A 212 4.55 -3.41 -12.85
N THR A 213 5.05 -4.50 -12.28
CA THR A 213 5.93 -4.52 -11.10
C THR A 213 7.26 -5.19 -11.47
N TYR A 214 8.22 -5.19 -10.55
CA TYR A 214 9.46 -5.96 -10.74
C TYR A 214 9.25 -7.47 -10.54
N TYR A 215 8.19 -7.87 -9.84
CA TYR A 215 7.80 -9.27 -9.72
C TYR A 215 7.17 -9.82 -11.01
N GLY A 216 6.38 -8.98 -11.68
CA GLY A 216 5.68 -9.34 -12.91
C GLY A 216 4.54 -8.39 -13.26
N LEU A 217 3.81 -8.74 -14.32
CA LEU A 217 2.63 -8.00 -14.77
C LEU A 217 1.37 -8.54 -14.08
N PHE A 218 0.67 -7.65 -13.37
CA PHE A 218 -0.64 -7.93 -12.78
C PHE A 218 -1.74 -7.47 -13.74
N GLN A 219 -2.64 -8.38 -14.11
CA GLN A 219 -3.73 -8.09 -15.03
C GLN A 219 -4.87 -7.33 -14.34
N PRO A 220 -5.68 -6.57 -15.08
CA PRO A 220 -6.89 -5.95 -14.53
C PRO A 220 -7.85 -6.98 -13.90
N PRO A 221 -8.66 -6.58 -12.91
CA PRO A 221 -8.77 -5.21 -12.39
C PRO A 221 -7.67 -4.86 -11.39
N ILE A 222 -7.14 -3.64 -11.47
CA ILE A 222 -6.23 -3.07 -10.46
C ILE A 222 -6.97 -2.00 -9.66
N VAL A 223 -7.01 -2.11 -8.34
CA VAL A 223 -7.75 -1.15 -7.51
C VAL A 223 -6.81 -0.10 -6.94
N THR A 224 -7.14 1.18 -7.16
CA THR A 224 -6.45 2.32 -6.54
C THR A 224 -7.23 2.80 -5.32
N VAL A 225 -6.54 2.92 -4.18
CA VAL A 225 -7.08 3.53 -2.96
C VAL A 225 -6.39 4.87 -2.77
N ALA A 226 -7.16 5.95 -2.87
CA ALA A 226 -6.68 7.29 -2.57
C ALA A 226 -6.96 7.62 -1.10
N VAL A 227 -5.96 8.18 -0.44
CA VAL A 227 -5.98 8.51 0.99
C VAL A 227 -5.79 10.02 1.13
N ILE A 228 -6.52 10.61 2.06
CA ILE A 228 -6.39 12.03 2.38
C ILE A 228 -6.39 12.25 3.87
N GLY A 229 -5.43 13.03 4.34
CA GLY A 229 -5.38 13.53 5.72
C GLY A 229 -5.33 15.05 5.77
N PRO A 230 -5.60 15.65 6.94
CA PRO A 230 -5.31 17.05 7.18
C PRO A 230 -3.80 17.31 7.05
N PRO A 231 -3.35 18.59 7.00
CA PRO A 231 -1.94 18.89 6.89
C PRO A 231 -1.12 18.19 7.99
N PHE A 232 -0.20 17.31 7.59
CA PHE A 232 0.64 16.58 8.52
C PHE A 232 1.76 17.46 9.06
N LYS A 233 1.89 17.50 10.40
CA LYS A 233 2.84 18.37 11.09
C LYS A 233 3.60 17.62 12.18
N ILE A 234 4.92 17.71 12.11
CA ILE A 234 5.89 17.35 13.13
C ILE A 234 6.70 18.63 13.37
N PRO A 235 6.45 19.35 14.48
CA PRO A 235 7.03 20.67 14.72
C PRO A 235 8.54 20.72 14.51
N GLY A 236 9.01 21.68 13.71
CA GLY A 236 10.43 21.88 13.42
C GLY A 236 11.09 20.77 12.58
N LYS A 237 10.29 19.86 12.00
CA LYS A 237 10.78 18.77 11.11
C LYS A 237 9.99 18.68 9.81
N ILE A 238 8.67 18.57 9.88
CA ILE A 238 7.77 18.47 8.72
C ILE A 238 6.56 19.33 8.99
N GLU A 239 6.24 20.28 8.12
CA GLU A 239 5.08 21.16 8.31
C GLU A 239 4.38 21.39 6.99
N PHE A 240 3.53 20.43 6.59
CA PHE A 240 2.67 20.64 5.43
C PHE A 240 1.65 21.74 5.74
N THR A 241 1.41 22.61 4.76
CA THR A 241 0.40 23.68 4.83
C THR A 241 -0.91 23.27 4.18
N THR A 242 -0.90 22.20 3.39
CA THR A 242 -2.04 21.66 2.65
C THR A 242 -2.33 20.22 3.10
N VAL A 243 -3.47 19.68 2.65
CA VAL A 243 -3.82 18.27 2.85
C VAL A 243 -2.68 17.36 2.41
N THR A 244 -2.50 16.25 3.12
CA THR A 244 -1.45 15.26 2.79
C THR A 244 -2.09 14.11 2.01
N PRO A 245 -1.90 14.02 0.69
CA PRO A 245 -2.41 12.92 -0.11
C PRO A 245 -1.48 11.72 -0.04
N ASP A 246 -2.05 10.54 -0.18
CA ASP A 246 -1.32 9.30 -0.47
C ASP A 246 -2.20 8.44 -1.40
N SER A 247 -1.60 7.48 -2.08
CA SER A 247 -2.34 6.45 -2.79
C SER A 247 -1.55 5.16 -2.86
N LEU A 248 -2.29 4.06 -2.88
CA LEU A 248 -1.76 2.73 -3.15
C LEU A 248 -2.58 2.03 -4.23
N ARG A 249 -2.00 1.00 -4.82
CA ARG A 249 -2.67 0.12 -5.77
C ARG A 249 -2.52 -1.32 -5.30
N TYR A 250 -3.58 -2.10 -5.41
CA TYR A 250 -3.58 -3.50 -5.00
C TYR A 250 -4.32 -4.38 -6.01
N ASP A 251 -3.96 -5.67 -6.02
CA ASP A 251 -4.66 -6.71 -6.77
C ASP A 251 -5.83 -7.24 -5.91
N PRO A 252 -7.09 -7.04 -6.32
CA PRO A 252 -8.25 -7.47 -5.55
C PRO A 252 -8.43 -8.99 -5.49
N SER A 253 -7.78 -9.76 -6.36
CA SER A 253 -7.90 -11.23 -6.36
C SER A 253 -7.08 -11.87 -5.23
N THR A 254 -5.93 -11.28 -4.90
CA THR A 254 -5.04 -11.74 -3.83
C THR A 254 -5.08 -10.86 -2.58
N GLY A 255 -5.62 -9.64 -2.71
CA GLY A 255 -5.53 -8.58 -1.71
C GLY A 255 -4.14 -7.94 -1.62
N LEU A 256 -3.15 -8.38 -2.41
CA LEU A 256 -1.77 -7.92 -2.32
C LEU A 256 -1.65 -6.46 -2.78
N VAL A 257 -1.02 -5.62 -1.97
CA VAL A 257 -0.64 -4.26 -2.40
C VAL A 257 0.54 -4.34 -3.37
N LEU A 258 0.39 -3.72 -4.53
CA LEU A 258 1.37 -3.75 -5.62
C LEU A 258 2.25 -2.49 -5.65
N ASN A 259 1.72 -1.38 -5.15
CA ASN A 259 2.44 -0.11 -5.07
C ASN A 259 1.95 0.76 -3.91
N ILE A 260 2.88 1.40 -3.21
CA ILE A 260 2.62 2.37 -2.11
C ILE A 260 3.25 3.72 -2.47
N GLY A 261 2.57 4.83 -2.17
CA GLY A 261 3.17 6.16 -2.23
C GLY A 261 3.21 6.78 -3.63
N SER A 262 2.18 6.60 -4.46
CA SER A 262 2.19 7.07 -5.87
C SER A 262 2.22 8.60 -6.04
N VAL A 263 2.12 9.37 -4.95
CA VAL A 263 2.16 10.85 -4.92
C VAL A 263 3.35 11.39 -4.11
N GLY A 264 4.39 10.57 -3.89
CA GLY A 264 5.64 10.99 -3.28
C GLY A 264 5.61 11.10 -1.75
N VAL A 265 4.47 10.87 -1.09
CA VAL A 265 4.39 10.67 0.37
C VAL A 265 3.82 9.27 0.60
N ALA A 266 4.40 8.53 1.53
CA ALA A 266 3.97 7.19 1.94
C ALA A 266 3.68 7.18 3.44
N LEU A 267 2.40 7.25 3.79
CA LEU A 267 1.89 7.33 5.15
C LEU A 267 1.70 5.93 5.74
N VAL A 268 2.76 5.13 5.83
CA VAL A 268 2.66 3.67 6.07
C VAL A 268 2.52 3.32 7.55
N PRO A 269 1.37 2.78 8.02
CA PRO A 269 1.20 2.36 9.41
C PRO A 269 2.27 1.37 9.88
N ASP A 270 2.63 0.41 9.01
CA ASP A 270 3.64 -0.60 9.27
C ASP A 270 5.04 0.03 9.54
N LEU A 271 5.38 1.12 8.85
CA LEU A 271 6.64 1.86 9.08
C LEU A 271 6.55 2.75 10.32
N ALA A 272 5.39 3.38 10.56
CA ALA A 272 5.19 4.20 11.75
C ALA A 272 5.27 3.37 13.04
N ALA A 273 4.79 2.12 13.02
CA ALA A 273 4.88 1.18 14.13
C ALA A 273 6.31 0.84 14.55
N ILE A 274 7.29 0.98 13.64
CA ILE A 274 8.72 0.80 13.92
C ILE A 274 9.48 2.12 14.10
N GLY A 275 8.76 3.24 14.23
CA GLY A 275 9.34 4.56 14.50
C GLY A 275 9.61 5.41 13.25
N ILE A 276 9.04 5.09 12.09
CA ILE A 276 9.17 5.90 10.86
C ILE A 276 7.81 6.55 10.56
N PRO A 277 7.45 7.67 11.22
CA PRO A 277 6.14 8.33 11.02
C PRO A 277 5.98 9.00 9.65
N PHE A 278 7.08 9.19 8.91
CA PHE A 278 7.04 9.76 7.57
C PHE A 278 8.05 9.07 6.66
N ALA A 279 7.58 8.76 5.46
CA ALA A 279 8.40 8.26 4.39
C ALA A 279 7.95 8.86 3.06
N SER A 280 8.90 9.02 2.16
CA SER A 280 8.72 9.36 0.75
C SER A 280 9.55 8.37 -0.04
N PHE A 281 8.98 7.83 -1.12
CA PHE A 281 9.68 6.89 -2.00
C PHE A 281 9.47 7.31 -3.45
N THR A 282 10.51 7.16 -4.26
CA THR A 282 10.46 7.41 -5.69
C THR A 282 11.19 6.28 -6.41
N ASP A 283 10.47 5.47 -7.17
CA ASP A 283 11.08 4.58 -8.14
C ASP A 283 11.46 5.38 -9.39
N GLU A 284 12.73 5.70 -9.51
CA GLU A 284 13.24 6.62 -10.52
C GLU A 284 13.08 6.05 -11.95
N TYR A 285 13.10 4.72 -12.09
CA TYR A 285 12.91 4.06 -13.37
C TYR A 285 11.48 4.23 -13.88
N TYR A 286 10.48 3.85 -13.07
CA TYR A 286 9.09 4.00 -13.48
C TYR A 286 8.65 5.46 -13.51
N GLN A 287 9.22 6.32 -12.66
CA GLN A 287 8.99 7.76 -12.75
C GLN A 287 9.50 8.34 -14.07
N PHE A 288 10.64 7.86 -14.59
CA PHE A 288 11.12 8.21 -15.91
C PHE A 288 10.22 7.70 -17.03
N LYS A 289 9.75 6.44 -16.94
CA LYS A 289 8.80 5.86 -17.91
C LYS A 289 7.53 6.70 -18.00
N VAL A 290 6.90 7.03 -16.88
CA VAL A 290 5.69 7.89 -16.86
C VAL A 290 5.93 9.25 -17.51
N GLN A 291 7.12 9.83 -17.36
CA GLN A 291 7.45 11.14 -17.90
C GLN A 291 7.79 11.15 -19.39
N ASN A 292 8.33 10.05 -19.93
CA ASN A 292 8.92 10.02 -21.27
C ASN A 292 8.26 9.01 -22.22
N GLU A 293 7.61 7.98 -21.69
CA GLU A 293 7.07 6.85 -22.43
C GLU A 293 5.60 6.70 -22.05
N GLN A 294 4.73 7.43 -22.75
CA GLN A 294 3.28 7.35 -22.57
C GLN A 294 2.72 6.07 -23.21
N GLU A 295 3.08 4.91 -22.66
CA GLU A 295 2.42 3.66 -23.02
C GLU A 295 1.07 3.58 -22.31
N ASN A 296 -0.01 3.83 -23.05
CA ASN A 296 -1.38 3.87 -22.52
C ASN A 296 -1.92 2.51 -22.05
N ASN A 297 -1.21 1.41 -22.32
CA ASN A 297 -1.69 0.05 -22.05
C ASN A 297 -1.41 -0.43 -20.62
N TYR A 298 -0.49 0.21 -19.90
CA TYR A 298 -0.03 -0.23 -18.59
C TYR A 298 0.03 0.89 -17.56
N LEU A 299 -0.10 0.51 -16.28
CA LEU A 299 0.16 1.34 -15.14
C LEU A 299 1.61 1.17 -14.69
N TYR A 300 2.35 2.27 -14.66
CA TYR A 300 3.71 2.32 -14.11
C TYR A 300 3.67 2.92 -12.69
N PRO A 301 4.12 2.18 -11.66
CA PRO A 301 4.12 2.64 -10.27
C PRO A 301 5.38 3.44 -9.92
N THR A 302 5.24 4.66 -9.38
CA THR A 302 6.37 5.59 -9.16
C THR A 302 6.89 5.68 -7.72
N GLY A 303 6.31 4.90 -6.79
CA GLY A 303 6.66 4.89 -5.35
C GLY A 303 7.43 3.62 -4.93
N LEU A 304 7.02 2.98 -3.84
CA LEU A 304 7.47 1.61 -3.54
C LEU A 304 6.75 0.62 -4.44
N VAL A 305 7.50 -0.20 -5.17
CA VAL A 305 6.96 -1.15 -6.14
C VAL A 305 7.17 -2.56 -5.64
N PHE A 306 6.14 -3.39 -5.74
CA PHE A 306 6.23 -4.79 -5.40
C PHE A 306 7.36 -5.49 -6.18
N TYR A 307 8.22 -6.21 -5.47
CA TYR A 307 9.47 -6.73 -5.97
C TYR A 307 9.53 -8.24 -5.92
N ASP A 308 9.27 -8.82 -4.74
CA ASP A 308 9.41 -10.26 -4.54
C ASP A 308 8.52 -10.78 -3.40
N THR A 309 8.18 -12.06 -3.46
CA THR A 309 7.45 -12.77 -2.41
C THR A 309 7.64 -14.28 -2.52
N ASN A 310 7.52 -14.96 -1.38
CA ASN A 310 7.30 -16.42 -1.33
C ASN A 310 5.85 -16.79 -0.98
N ALA A 311 4.92 -15.84 -1.03
CA ALA A 311 3.51 -16.09 -0.84
C ALA A 311 2.97 -16.97 -1.98
N GLU A 312 2.27 -18.04 -1.62
CA GLU A 312 1.60 -18.90 -2.57
C GLU A 312 0.20 -18.36 -2.83
N PHE A 313 0.04 -17.63 -3.93
CA PHE A 313 -1.29 -17.24 -4.38
C PHE A 313 -1.96 -18.46 -5.04
N GLN A 314 -3.14 -18.84 -4.55
CA GLN A 314 -3.92 -19.89 -5.19
C GLN A 314 -4.12 -19.51 -6.65
N LYS A 315 -3.85 -20.46 -7.57
CA LYS A 315 -4.21 -20.28 -8.98
C LYS A 315 -5.70 -19.94 -9.02
N VAL A 316 -6.03 -18.79 -9.60
CA VAL A 316 -7.42 -18.40 -9.86
C VAL A 316 -8.08 -19.60 -10.53
N GLN A 317 -9.05 -20.19 -9.85
CA GLN A 317 -9.88 -21.19 -10.50
C GLN A 317 -10.61 -20.43 -11.60
N GLU A 318 -10.20 -20.61 -12.85
CA GLU A 318 -10.95 -20.11 -13.99
C GLU A 318 -12.32 -20.78 -13.92
N ILE A 319 -13.30 -20.08 -13.36
CA ILE A 319 -14.69 -20.50 -13.44
C ILE A 319 -15.09 -20.10 -14.85
N PRO A 320 -15.26 -21.05 -15.79
CA PRO A 320 -15.75 -20.69 -17.11
C PRO A 320 -17.14 -20.09 -16.91
N PHE A 321 -17.25 -18.78 -17.11
CA PHE A 321 -18.56 -18.16 -17.23
C PHE A 321 -19.16 -18.69 -18.53
N SER A 322 -19.91 -19.80 -18.44
CA SER A 322 -20.84 -20.15 -19.49
C SER A 322 -21.77 -18.94 -19.63
N LYS A 323 -21.80 -18.29 -20.80
CA LYS A 323 -22.79 -17.26 -21.11
C LYS A 323 -24.13 -17.72 -20.54
N ALA A 324 -24.73 -16.92 -19.67
CA ALA A 324 -26.01 -17.27 -19.06
C ALA A 324 -26.96 -17.69 -20.18
N ARG A 325 -27.31 -18.98 -20.23
CA ARG A 325 -28.42 -19.47 -21.06
C ARG A 325 -29.69 -19.05 -20.33
N THR A 326 -29.95 -17.75 -20.33
CA THR A 326 -31.17 -17.20 -19.76
C THR A 326 -32.33 -17.68 -20.62
N ILE A 327 -33.13 -18.60 -20.06
CA ILE A 327 -34.42 -19.05 -20.60
C ILE A 327 -35.28 -17.84 -21.01
N TRP A 328 -35.13 -16.73 -20.29
CA TRP A 328 -35.74 -15.43 -20.58
C TRP A 328 -35.47 -14.86 -21.98
N LYS A 329 -34.32 -15.17 -22.62
CA LYS A 329 -34.06 -14.78 -24.00
C LYS A 329 -35.03 -15.48 -24.94
N TYR A 330 -35.29 -16.77 -24.73
CA TYR A 330 -36.26 -17.52 -25.52
C TYR A 330 -37.68 -17.05 -25.25
N VAL A 331 -38.04 -16.81 -23.98
CA VAL A 331 -39.35 -16.25 -23.59
C VAL A 331 -39.60 -14.90 -24.27
N PHE A 332 -38.61 -14.01 -24.29
CA PHE A 332 -38.68 -12.72 -24.95
C PHE A 332 -38.90 -12.86 -26.46
N TRP A 333 -38.12 -13.71 -27.14
CA TRP A 333 -38.30 -13.94 -28.58
C TRP A 333 -39.64 -14.60 -28.91
N THR A 334 -40.09 -15.59 -28.13
CA THR A 334 -41.42 -16.17 -28.30
C THR A 334 -42.52 -15.15 -28.06
N SER A 335 -42.35 -14.22 -27.12
CA SER A 335 -43.32 -13.15 -26.86
C SER A 335 -43.42 -12.17 -28.04
N ILE A 336 -42.28 -11.84 -28.68
CA ILE A 336 -42.25 -11.00 -29.88
C ILE A 336 -42.94 -11.72 -31.04
N VAL A 337 -42.62 -12.99 -31.29
CA VAL A 337 -43.25 -13.77 -32.37
C VAL A 337 -44.76 -13.88 -32.16
N PHE A 338 -45.20 -14.14 -30.92
CA PHE A 338 -46.62 -14.22 -30.59
C PHE A 338 -47.32 -12.87 -30.78
N LEU A 339 -46.69 -11.77 -30.37
CA LEU A 339 -47.20 -10.42 -30.59
C LEU A 339 -47.32 -10.09 -32.08
N SER A 340 -46.30 -10.43 -32.88
CA SER A 340 -46.34 -10.29 -34.34
C SER A 340 -47.47 -11.08 -34.97
N PHE A 341 -47.72 -12.30 -34.49
CA PHE A 341 -48.83 -13.14 -34.97
C PHE A 341 -50.19 -12.54 -34.64
N VAL A 342 -50.36 -11.99 -33.43
CA VAL A 342 -51.60 -11.32 -33.01
C VAL A 342 -51.84 -10.04 -33.83
N VAL A 343 -50.79 -9.25 -34.08
CA VAL A 343 -50.89 -8.03 -34.90
C VAL A 343 -51.20 -8.38 -36.36
N LEU A 344 -50.52 -9.38 -36.94
CA LEU A 344 -50.79 -9.84 -38.31
C LEU A 344 -52.22 -10.39 -38.45
N LYS A 345 -52.69 -11.17 -37.47
CA LYS A 345 -54.07 -11.69 -37.44
C LYS A 345 -55.12 -10.58 -37.30
N ARG A 346 -54.75 -9.44 -36.70
CA ARG A 346 -55.65 -8.29 -36.55
C ARG A 346 -55.63 -7.35 -37.76
N SER A 347 -54.51 -7.28 -38.49
CA SER A 347 -54.37 -6.50 -39.73
C SER A 347 -54.87 -7.23 -40.98
N PHE A 348 -54.76 -8.56 -41.05
CA PHE A 348 -55.37 -9.37 -42.09
C PHE A 348 -56.61 -10.04 -41.51
N GLY A 349 -57.73 -9.32 -41.50
CA GLY A 349 -59.02 -9.88 -41.11
C GLY A 349 -59.30 -11.16 -41.89
N TRP A 350 -59.56 -12.26 -41.18
CA TRP A 350 -60.02 -13.48 -41.83
C TRP A 350 -61.42 -13.25 -42.39
N PRO A 351 -61.69 -13.66 -43.64
CA PRO A 351 -63.05 -13.77 -44.13
C PRO A 351 -63.79 -14.80 -43.26
N LYS A 352 -65.05 -14.47 -42.93
CA LYS A 352 -65.96 -15.35 -42.18
C LYS A 352 -66.17 -16.68 -42.88
#